data_AF-A0A067D522-F1
#
_entry.id   AF-A0A067D522-F1
#
_cell.length_a   1.000
_cell.length_b   1.000
_cell.length_c   1.000
_cell.angle_alpha   90.00
_cell.angle_beta   90.00
_cell.angle_gamma   90.00
#
_symmetry.space_group_name_H-M   'P 1'
#
loop_
_entity.id
_entity.type
_entity.pdbx_description
1 polymer ?
#
loop_
_entity_poly.entity_id
_entity_poly.type
_entity_poly.pdbx_seq_one_letter_code
_entity_poly.pdbx_strand_id
1 'polypeptide(L)' 'LTAVTQLAHHDMLFLPLGYNFGRGMFKLDEVKGGSSYGAGRFAADGSRQPAELELEQAFHQGEYVGEIAKELKH' A
#
# COMPACT_ATOMS: atom_id res chain seq x y z
N LEU A 1 11.41 3.69 0.73
CA LEU A 1 10.96 4.78 -0.19
C LEU A 1 11.87 5.02 -1.40
N THR A 2 13.00 4.29 -1.55
CA THR A 2 13.95 4.47 -2.65
C THR A 2 13.37 4.20 -4.04
N ALA A 3 12.24 3.49 -4.13
CA ALA A 3 11.58 3.22 -5.39
C ALA A 3 10.93 4.47 -6.03
N VAL A 4 10.48 5.46 -5.23
CA VAL A 4 9.72 6.61 -5.77
C VAL A 4 10.56 7.43 -6.76
N THR A 5 11.83 7.68 -6.44
CA THR A 5 12.75 8.40 -7.35
C THR A 5 13.04 7.60 -8.61
N GLN A 6 13.10 6.26 -8.52
CA GLN A 6 13.28 5.40 -9.69
C GLN A 6 12.06 5.43 -10.62
N LEU A 7 10.85 5.41 -10.05
CA LEU A 7 9.60 5.53 -10.82
C LEU A 7 9.51 6.89 -11.51
N ALA A 8 9.86 7.97 -10.81
CA ALA A 8 9.86 9.32 -11.36
C ALA A 8 10.86 9.47 -12.53
N HIS A 9 12.06 8.89 -12.44
CA HIS A 9 13.02 8.90 -13.56
C HIS A 9 12.56 8.11 -14.80
N HIS A 10 11.61 7.19 -14.64
CA HIS A 10 10.98 6.45 -15.73
C HIS A 10 9.66 7.07 -16.20
N ASP A 11 9.34 8.29 -15.75
CA ASP A 11 8.09 8.98 -16.03
C ASP A 11 6.84 8.16 -15.65
N MET A 12 6.97 7.32 -14.62
CA MET A 12 5.84 6.56 -14.08
C MET A 12 5.08 7.40 -13.05
N LEU A 13 3.75 7.37 -13.13
CA LEU A 13 2.90 7.97 -12.11
C LEU A 13 2.95 7.16 -10.81
N PHE A 14 3.38 7.79 -9.73
CA PHE A 14 3.36 7.20 -8.39
C PHE A 14 2.03 7.49 -7.69
N LEU A 15 1.29 6.43 -7.33
CA LEU A 15 0.02 6.50 -6.60
C LEU A 15 0.22 6.07 -5.14
N PRO A 16 0.34 7.00 -4.18
CA PRO A 16 0.38 6.67 -2.77
C PRO A 16 -1.01 6.22 -2.26
N LEU A 17 -1.03 5.36 -1.25
CA LEU A 17 -2.28 4.97 -0.56
C LEU A 17 -2.93 6.16 0.16
N GLY A 18 -2.12 7.10 0.67
CA GLY A 18 -2.59 8.14 1.58
C GLY A 18 -3.27 7.51 2.82
N TYR A 19 -4.41 8.06 3.21
CA TYR A 19 -5.24 7.50 4.28
C TYR A 19 -6.61 7.01 3.77
N ASN A 20 -6.70 6.68 2.48
CA ASN A 20 -7.96 6.27 1.84
C ASN A 20 -8.48 4.89 2.31
N PHE A 21 -7.62 4.05 2.90
CA PHE A 21 -8.01 2.81 3.59
C PHE A 21 -8.73 3.05 4.94
N GLY A 22 -8.97 4.33 5.30
CA GLY A 22 -9.88 4.73 6.37
C GLY A 22 -9.45 4.22 7.75
N ARG A 23 -10.41 3.69 8.51
CA ARG A 23 -10.20 3.24 9.91
C ARG A 23 -9.08 2.21 10.05
N GLY A 24 -8.83 1.39 9.02
CA GLY A 24 -7.74 0.41 9.03
C GLY A 24 -6.34 1.04 9.10
N MET A 25 -6.20 2.31 8.67
CA MET A 25 -4.94 3.05 8.82
C MET A 25 -4.63 3.39 10.29
N PHE A 26 -5.66 3.61 11.11
CA PHE A 26 -5.55 4.14 12.47
C PHE A 26 -5.74 3.09 13.57
N LYS A 27 -5.96 1.82 13.22
CA LYS A 27 -5.96 0.71 14.17
C LYS A 27 -4.59 0.57 14.84
N LEU A 28 -4.58 0.48 16.18
CA LEU A 28 -3.38 0.40 17.03
C LEU A 28 -3.44 -0.76 18.03
N ASP A 29 -4.46 -1.59 17.92
CA ASP A 29 -4.71 -2.79 18.72
C ASP A 29 -3.72 -3.92 18.42
N GLU A 30 -3.14 -3.93 17.22
CA GLU A 30 -2.11 -4.90 16.82
C GLU A 30 -0.98 -4.25 16.02
N VAL A 31 0.19 -4.90 16.02
CA VAL A 31 1.32 -4.49 15.20
C VAL A 31 1.03 -4.80 13.74
N LYS A 32 0.91 -3.76 12.92
CA LYS A 32 0.68 -3.83 11.48
C LYS A 32 1.68 -2.98 10.70
N GLY A 33 2.08 -3.47 9.53
CA GLY A 33 2.83 -2.70 8.55
C GLY A 33 1.97 -1.72 7.75
N GLY A 34 2.62 -1.11 6.76
CA GLY A 34 1.99 -0.17 5.85
C GLY A 34 2.07 1.28 6.30
N SER A 35 1.90 2.19 5.35
CA SER A 35 1.98 3.63 5.57
C SER A 35 1.16 4.38 4.52
N SER A 36 1.13 5.71 4.61
CA SER A 36 0.53 6.54 3.55
C SER A 36 1.19 6.38 2.19
N TYR A 37 2.39 5.80 2.11
CA TYR A 37 3.06 5.54 0.83
C TYR A 37 2.62 4.23 0.15
N GLY A 38 1.94 3.33 0.87
CA GLY A 38 1.58 2.01 0.37
C GLY A 38 1.39 0.98 1.47
N ALA A 39 0.72 -0.11 1.12
CA ALA A 39 0.58 -1.29 1.95
C ALA A 39 1.96 -1.90 2.25
N GLY A 40 2.06 -2.54 3.40
CA GLY A 40 3.30 -3.12 3.84
C GLY A 40 3.10 -4.05 5.02
N ARG A 41 4.13 -4.84 5.32
CA ARG A 41 4.04 -5.94 6.26
C ARG A 41 5.34 -6.08 7.05
N PHE A 42 5.24 -6.36 8.35
CA PHE A 42 6.41 -6.78 9.12
C PHE A 42 6.68 -8.29 8.97
N ALA A 43 7.90 -8.66 8.62
CA ALA A 43 8.28 -10.06 8.39
C ALA A 43 8.85 -10.78 9.64
N ALA A 44 9.23 -10.04 10.69
CA ALA A 44 10.04 -10.56 11.80
C ALA A 44 11.34 -11.23 11.26
N ASP A 45 11.66 -12.44 11.71
CA ASP A 45 12.74 -13.30 11.20
C ASP A 45 12.32 -14.14 9.97
N GLY A 46 11.14 -13.86 9.42
CA GLY A 46 10.49 -14.66 8.36
C GLY A 46 9.37 -15.57 8.85
N SER A 47 9.24 -15.78 10.17
CA SER A 47 8.21 -16.66 10.76
C SER A 47 6.80 -16.05 10.77
N ARG A 48 6.69 -14.72 10.92
CA ARG A 48 5.39 -14.04 10.96
C ARG A 48 4.69 -14.24 9.61
N GLN A 49 3.37 -14.37 9.60
CA GLN A 49 2.52 -14.26 8.39
C GLN A 49 1.82 -12.89 8.31
N PRO A 50 1.36 -12.44 7.13
CA PRO A 50 0.64 -11.17 7.02
C PRO A 50 -0.60 -11.19 7.92
N ALA A 51 -0.78 -10.15 8.72
CA ALA A 51 -2.02 -9.96 9.46
C ALA A 51 -3.17 -9.71 8.47
N GLU A 52 -4.40 -10.03 8.87
CA GLU A 52 -5.60 -9.80 8.06
C GLU A 52 -5.69 -8.34 7.62
N LEU A 53 -5.41 -7.41 8.53
CA LEU A 53 -5.41 -5.98 8.25
C LEU A 53 -4.34 -5.52 7.24
N GLU A 54 -3.18 -6.19 7.21
CA GLU A 54 -2.13 -5.92 6.21
C GLU A 54 -2.55 -6.43 4.83
N LEU A 55 -3.26 -7.57 4.78
CA LEU A 55 -3.82 -8.12 3.55
C LEU A 55 -4.94 -7.24 3.00
N GLU A 56 -5.90 -6.84 3.85
CA GLU A 56 -6.98 -5.92 3.47
C GLU A 56 -6.43 -4.62 2.88
N GLN A 57 -5.39 -4.06 3.50
CA GLN A 57 -4.74 -2.86 2.99
C GLN A 57 -4.10 -3.08 1.61
N ALA A 58 -3.49 -4.25 1.39
CA ALA A 58 -2.89 -4.60 0.10
C ALA A 58 -3.95 -4.79 -1.00
N PHE A 59 -5.08 -5.42 -0.68
CA PHE A 59 -6.21 -5.53 -1.60
C PHE A 59 -6.79 -4.17 -1.97
N HIS A 60 -7.02 -3.31 -0.97
CA HIS A 60 -7.48 -1.93 -1.18
C HIS A 60 -6.51 -1.13 -2.07
N GLN A 61 -5.20 -1.28 -1.87
CA GLN A 61 -4.20 -0.63 -2.74
C GLN A 61 -4.29 -1.14 -4.18
N GLY A 62 -4.45 -2.45 -4.37
CA GLY A 62 -4.56 -3.06 -5.70
C GLY A 62 -5.80 -2.58 -6.44
N GLU A 63 -6.95 -2.52 -5.76
CA GLU A 63 -8.20 -1.98 -6.30
C GLU A 63 -8.02 -0.50 -6.70
N TYR A 64 -7.52 0.33 -5.79
CA TYR A 64 -7.31 1.76 -6.04
C TYR A 64 -6.39 2.02 -7.25
N VAL A 65 -5.27 1.30 -7.34
CA VAL A 65 -4.35 1.43 -8.50
C VAL A 65 -5.03 0.93 -9.78
N GLY A 66 -5.79 -0.17 -9.71
CA GLY A 66 -6.51 -0.72 -10.84
C GLY A 66 -7.58 0.22 -11.39
N GLU A 67 -8.33 0.88 -10.50
CA GLU A 67 -9.33 1.89 -10.88
C GLU A 67 -8.69 3.08 -11.59
N ILE A 68 -7.64 3.68 -11.01
CA ILE A 68 -6.96 4.82 -11.63
C ILE A 68 -6.33 4.43 -12.98
N ALA A 69 -5.70 3.25 -13.05
CA ALA A 69 -5.13 2.76 -14.31
C ALA A 69 -6.19 2.58 -15.40
N LYS A 70 -7.41 2.15 -15.03
CA LYS A 70 -8.54 2.03 -15.96
C LYS A 70 -9.02 3.39 -16.45
N GLU A 71 -9.12 4.39 -15.58
CA GLU A 71 -9.52 5.76 -15.96
C GLU A 71 -8.49 6.45 -16.88
N LEU A 72 -7.20 6.12 -16.72
CA LEU A 72 -6.13 6.63 -17.59
C LEU A 72 -6.02 5.88 -18.93
N LYS A 73 -6.72 4.75 -19.08
CA LYS A 73 -6.69 3.96 -20.32
C LYS A 73 -7.59 4.62 -21.36
N HIS A 74 -6.98 5.23 -22.35
CA HIS A 74 -7.64 5.67 -23.58
C HIS A 74 -7.96 4.48 -24.51
#